data_AF-A0A962HIZ1-F1
#
_entry.id   AF-A0A962HIZ1-F1
#
_cell.length_a   1.000
_cell.length_b   1.000
_cell.length_c   1.000
_cell.angle_alpha   90.00
_cell.angle_beta   90.00
_cell.angle_gamma   90.00
#
_symmetry.space_group_name_H-M   'P 1'
#
loop_
_entity.id
_entity.type
_entity.pdbx_description
1 polymer ?
#
loop_
_entity_poly.entity_id
_entity_poly.type
_entity_poly.pdbx_seq_one_letter_code
_entity_poly.pdbx_strand_id
1 'polypeptide(L)'
;MQGNRPEDAGLRFIEAVFALKDGGAVGEAGEVVWRENGRTIAPFLAMKASDPIDCQTLGTVRTPTLVVQGAESFTQFSIMAETVGSCVANGLTVTMPGVNHDGPYRKPEQLAAMIRHFIALTD
;
A
#
# COMPACT_ATOMS: atom_id res chain seq x y z
N MET A 1 -15.03 17.52 18.98
CA MET A 1 -13.83 16.65 19.02
C MET A 1 -14.32 15.23 19.27
N GLN A 2 -14.23 14.35 18.27
CA GLN A 2 -14.53 12.92 18.45
C GLN A 2 -13.60 12.38 19.53
N GLY A 3 -14.18 11.76 20.57
CA GLY A 3 -13.44 11.27 21.73
C GLY A 3 -12.33 10.33 21.26
N ASN A 4 -11.17 10.43 21.91
CA ASN A 4 -9.91 9.75 21.57
C ASN A 4 -10.00 8.21 21.67
N ARG A 5 -10.90 7.59 20.92
CA ARG A 5 -11.22 6.17 20.96
C ARG A 5 -10.26 5.42 20.04
N PRO A 6 -9.73 4.26 20.47
CA PRO A 6 -8.87 3.42 19.62
C PRO A 6 -9.47 3.08 18.25
N GLU A 7 -10.80 2.93 18.16
CA GLU A 7 -11.52 2.67 16.92
C GLU A 7 -11.42 3.80 15.89
N ASP A 8 -11.28 5.04 16.35
CA ASP A 8 -11.15 6.20 15.45
C ASP A 8 -9.74 6.27 14.82
N ALA A 9 -8.74 5.59 15.41
CA ALA A 9 -7.37 5.55 14.88
C ALA A 9 -7.28 4.87 13.51
N GLY A 10 -8.11 3.86 13.25
CA GLY A 10 -8.16 3.19 11.95
C GLY A 10 -8.59 4.13 10.82
N LEU A 11 -9.57 4.99 11.09
CA LEU A 11 -10.02 5.99 10.12
C LEU A 11 -8.96 7.05 9.88
N ARG A 12 -8.27 7.52 10.94
CA ARG A 12 -7.16 8.48 10.80
C ARG A 12 -5.99 7.91 10.01
N PHE A 13 -5.69 6.63 10.22
CA PHE A 13 -4.65 5.95 9.45
C PHE A 13 -5.01 5.92 7.96
N ILE A 14 -6.25 5.56 7.62
CA ILE A 14 -6.74 5.55 6.24
C ILE A 14 -6.73 6.94 5.61
N GLU A 15 -7.20 7.96 6.34
CA GLU A 15 -7.13 9.35 5.88
C GLU A 15 -5.70 9.75 5.50
N ALA A 16 -4.72 9.37 6.33
CA ALA A 16 -3.33 9.63 6.05
C ALA A 16 -2.84 8.88 4.79
N VAL A 17 -3.02 7.56 4.70
CA VAL A 17 -2.47 6.78 3.57
C VAL A 17 -3.18 7.07 2.25
N PHE A 18 -4.48 7.40 2.27
CA PHE A 18 -5.27 7.75 1.10
C PHE A 18 -5.24 9.26 0.78
N ALA A 19 -4.51 10.05 1.57
CA ALA A 19 -4.45 11.52 1.48
C ALA A 19 -5.86 12.18 1.49
N LEU A 20 -6.78 11.64 2.29
CA LEU A 20 -8.09 12.24 2.50
C LEU A 20 -7.99 13.40 3.47
N LYS A 21 -8.92 14.35 3.35
CA LYS A 21 -9.12 15.37 4.39
C LYS A 21 -9.52 14.72 5.72
N ASP A 22 -9.32 15.44 6.82
CA ASP A 22 -9.84 15.06 8.13
C ASP A 22 -11.34 14.74 8.10
N GLY A 23 -11.70 13.56 8.62
CA GLY A 23 -13.06 13.04 8.59
C GLY A 23 -13.48 12.47 7.22
N GLY A 24 -12.59 12.47 6.22
CA GLY A 24 -12.86 12.01 4.87
C GLY A 24 -13.03 10.50 4.74
N ALA A 25 -12.61 9.71 5.73
CA ALA A 25 -12.85 8.27 5.75
C ALA A 25 -14.28 7.90 6.21
N VAL A 26 -15.04 8.84 6.78
CA VAL A 26 -16.43 8.61 7.18
C VAL A 26 -17.33 8.60 5.93
N GLY A 27 -18.15 7.57 5.79
CA GLY A 27 -19.03 7.35 4.64
C GLY A 27 -18.38 6.61 3.46
N GLU A 28 -17.08 6.31 3.54
CA GLU A 28 -16.42 5.41 2.58
C GLU A 28 -16.92 3.96 2.76
N ALA A 29 -16.89 3.17 1.68
CA ALA A 29 -17.37 1.78 1.72
C ALA A 29 -16.62 0.93 2.75
N GLY A 30 -15.35 1.25 3.03
CA GLY A 30 -14.51 0.57 4.01
C GLY A 30 -14.64 1.05 5.45
N GLU A 31 -15.45 2.09 5.75
CA GLU A 31 -15.43 2.77 7.06
C GLU A 31 -15.56 1.78 8.23
N VAL A 32 -16.55 0.89 8.18
CA VAL A 32 -16.81 -0.06 9.28
C VAL A 32 -15.60 -0.95 9.52
N VAL A 33 -15.01 -1.51 8.45
CA VAL A 33 -13.85 -2.39 8.57
C VAL A 33 -12.63 -1.64 9.11
N TRP A 34 -12.37 -0.44 8.60
CA TRP A 34 -11.23 0.37 9.04
C TRP A 34 -11.36 0.78 10.51
N ARG A 35 -12.57 1.16 10.94
CA ARG A 35 -12.89 1.49 12.33
C ARG A 35 -12.66 0.30 13.25
N GLU A 36 -13.14 -0.88 12.86
CA GLU A 36 -12.95 -2.10 13.64
C GLU A 36 -11.46 -2.51 13.72
N ASN A 37 -10.71 -2.33 12.63
CA ASN A 37 -9.26 -2.50 12.59
C ASN A 37 -8.48 -1.47 13.45
N GLY A 38 -9.10 -0.35 13.84
CA GLY A 38 -8.48 0.60 14.76
C GLY A 38 -8.01 -0.04 16.07
N ARG A 39 -8.74 -1.07 16.55
CA ARG A 39 -8.39 -1.84 17.75
C ARG A 39 -7.09 -2.64 17.62
N THR A 40 -6.62 -2.88 16.39
CA THR A 40 -5.39 -3.63 16.13
C THR A 40 -4.17 -2.74 15.92
N ILE A 41 -4.31 -1.41 15.84
CA ILE A 41 -3.17 -0.51 15.60
C ILE A 41 -2.20 -0.51 16.78
N ALA A 42 -2.70 -0.33 18.01
CA ALA A 42 -1.86 -0.33 19.20
C ALA A 42 -1.07 -1.66 19.39
N PRO A 43 -1.71 -2.85 19.32
CA PRO A 43 -0.94 -4.09 19.40
C PRO A 43 0.02 -4.26 18.22
N PHE A 44 -0.34 -3.85 17.00
CA PHE A 44 0.58 -3.88 15.84
C PHE A 44 1.85 -3.05 16.09
N LEU A 45 1.71 -1.82 16.59
CA LEU A 45 2.86 -0.95 16.91
C LEU A 45 3.70 -1.45 18.09
N ALA A 46 3.12 -2.25 18.98
CA ALA A 46 3.82 -2.87 20.10
C ALA A 46 4.53 -4.18 19.73
N MET A 47 4.33 -4.71 18.52
CA MET A 47 5.00 -5.92 18.07
C MET A 47 6.51 -5.70 17.97
N LYS A 48 7.29 -6.74 18.30
CA LYS A 48 8.72 -6.76 18.00
C LYS A 48 8.90 -6.58 16.49
N ALA A 49 9.75 -5.64 16.10
CA ALA A 49 10.10 -5.44 14.70
C ALA A 49 10.65 -6.74 14.09
N SER A 50 10.20 -7.06 12.88
CA SER A 50 10.77 -8.14 12.08
C SER A 50 12.21 -7.80 11.69
N ASP A 51 12.99 -8.83 11.38
CA ASP A 51 14.32 -8.62 10.80
C ASP A 51 14.19 -7.87 9.47
N PRO A 52 15.06 -6.89 9.20
CA PRO A 52 14.99 -6.09 7.98
C PRO A 52 15.26 -6.97 6.76
N ILE A 53 14.46 -6.79 5.71
CA ILE A 53 14.69 -7.42 4.41
C ILE A 53 15.68 -6.54 3.64
N ASP A 54 16.80 -7.12 3.24
CA ASP A 54 17.81 -6.45 2.43
C ASP A 54 17.77 -6.90 0.95
N CYS A 55 18.59 -6.25 0.12
CA CYS A 55 18.66 -6.56 -1.30
C CYS A 55 19.28 -7.93 -1.57
N GLN A 56 20.11 -8.47 -0.67
CA GLN A 56 20.59 -9.84 -0.78
C GLN A 56 19.41 -10.83 -0.68
N THR A 57 18.51 -10.59 0.27
CA THR A 57 17.30 -11.39 0.47
C THR A 57 16.35 -11.24 -0.73
N LEU A 58 16.07 -10.02 -1.18
CA LEU A 58 15.20 -9.77 -2.35
C LEU A 58 15.77 -10.38 -3.64
N GLY A 59 17.09 -10.38 -3.81
CA GLY A 59 17.78 -10.98 -4.96
C GLY A 59 17.61 -12.50 -5.06
N THR A 60 17.11 -13.16 -4.00
CA THR A 60 16.78 -14.59 -4.04
C THR A 60 15.44 -14.89 -4.72
N VAL A 61 14.57 -13.87 -4.90
CA VAL A 61 13.28 -14.03 -5.57
C VAL A 61 13.51 -14.34 -7.04
N ARG A 62 13.02 -15.50 -7.50
CA ARG A 62 13.17 -15.97 -8.89
C ARG A 62 11.94 -15.75 -9.74
N THR A 63 10.76 -15.68 -9.12
CA THR A 63 9.49 -15.46 -9.83
C THR A 63 9.47 -14.06 -10.44
N PRO A 64 8.99 -13.89 -11.70
CA PRO A 64 8.72 -12.58 -12.25
C PRO A 64 7.87 -11.77 -11.27
N THR A 65 8.29 -10.54 -10.97
CA THR A 65 7.64 -9.69 -9.96
C THR A 65 7.23 -8.35 -10.55
N LEU A 66 5.94 -8.02 -10.49
CA LEU A 66 5.43 -6.69 -10.80
C LEU A 66 5.38 -5.84 -9.53
N VAL A 67 6.07 -4.70 -9.54
CA VAL A 67 5.98 -3.68 -8.49
C VAL A 67 5.17 -2.50 -9.03
N VAL A 68 4.00 -2.26 -8.46
CA VAL A 68 3.14 -1.12 -8.85
C VAL A 68 3.24 -0.04 -7.79
N GLN A 69 3.57 1.19 -8.20
CA GLN A 69 3.49 2.37 -7.33
C GLN A 69 2.49 3.39 -7.86
N GLY A 70 1.76 4.07 -6.98
CA GLY A 70 0.92 5.21 -7.36
C GLY A 70 1.77 6.46 -7.57
N ALA A 71 1.53 7.21 -8.64
CA ALA A 71 2.26 8.43 -8.98
C ALA A 71 2.17 9.54 -7.91
N GLU A 72 1.12 9.50 -7.08
CA GLU A 72 0.83 10.50 -6.04
C GLU A 72 1.05 9.93 -4.64
N SER A 73 1.71 8.77 -4.52
CA SER A 73 2.04 8.18 -3.23
C SER A 73 3.06 9.03 -2.47
N PHE A 74 3.08 8.94 -1.14
CA PHE A 74 4.13 9.56 -0.35
C PHE A 74 5.52 9.06 -0.76
N THR A 75 6.51 9.96 -0.73
CA THR A 75 7.90 9.70 -1.15
C THR A 75 8.49 8.43 -0.54
N GLN A 76 8.18 8.14 0.74
CA GLN A 76 8.62 6.92 1.40
C GLN A 76 8.20 5.66 0.62
N PHE A 77 6.97 5.59 0.14
CA PHE A 77 6.47 4.43 -0.61
C PHE A 77 7.11 4.33 -1.99
N SER A 78 7.41 5.47 -2.63
CA SER A 78 8.14 5.46 -3.90
C SER A 78 9.57 4.96 -3.74
N ILE A 79 10.29 5.40 -2.69
CA ILE A 79 11.63 4.90 -2.37
C ILE A 79 11.60 3.38 -2.13
N MET A 80 10.61 2.89 -1.38
CA MET A 80 10.43 1.46 -1.14
C MET A 80 10.17 0.68 -2.45
N ALA A 81 9.26 1.17 -3.30
CA ALA A 81 8.94 0.52 -4.57
C ALA A 81 10.14 0.49 -5.52
N GLU A 82 10.90 1.58 -5.62
CA GLU A 82 12.13 1.65 -6.41
C GLU A 82 13.19 0.68 -5.88
N THR A 83 13.39 0.64 -4.56
CA THR A 83 14.34 -0.27 -3.92
C THR A 83 13.98 -1.72 -4.20
N VAL A 84 12.73 -2.12 -3.99
CA VAL A 84 12.27 -3.49 -4.28
C VAL A 84 12.46 -3.82 -5.77
N GLY A 85 12.04 -2.93 -6.66
CA GLY A 85 12.21 -3.11 -8.10
C GLY A 85 13.66 -3.29 -8.54
N SER A 86 14.59 -2.55 -7.94
CA SER A 86 16.02 -2.64 -8.24
C SER A 86 16.70 -3.89 -7.69
N CYS A 87 16.17 -4.46 -6.59
CA CYS A 87 16.79 -5.57 -5.87
C CYS A 87 16.22 -6.95 -6.24
N VAL A 88 15.00 -7.00 -6.79
CA VAL A 88 14.44 -8.24 -7.36
C VAL A 88 14.94 -8.39 -8.80
N ALA A 89 15.71 -9.44 -9.08
CA ALA A 89 16.37 -9.63 -10.36
C ALA A 89 15.42 -9.64 -11.58
N ASN A 90 14.20 -10.14 -11.40
CA ASN A 90 13.14 -10.19 -12.41
C ASN A 90 12.00 -9.21 -12.08
N GLY A 91 12.34 -8.06 -11.50
CA GLY A 91 11.40 -7.01 -11.11
C GLY A 91 11.05 -6.10 -12.29
N LEU A 92 9.76 -5.87 -12.50
CA LEU A 92 9.25 -4.80 -13.35
C LEU A 92 8.53 -3.78 -12.45
N THR A 93 9.08 -2.56 -12.35
CA THR A 93 8.40 -1.47 -11.66
C THR A 93 7.60 -0.63 -12.64
N VAL A 94 6.32 -0.39 -12.31
CA VAL A 94 5.42 0.47 -13.08
C VAL A 94 4.78 1.51 -12.18
N THR A 95 4.50 2.68 -12.76
CA THR A 95 3.82 3.78 -12.08
C THR A 95 2.38 3.90 -12.56
N MET A 96 1.44 3.89 -11.63
CA MET A 96 0.01 4.04 -11.85
C MET A 96 -0.37 5.53 -11.71
N PRO A 97 -0.80 6.20 -12.81
CA PRO A 97 -1.06 7.63 -12.79
C PRO A 97 -2.34 8.02 -12.04
N GLY A 98 -2.26 9.16 -11.34
CA GLY A 98 -3.39 9.80 -10.69
C GLY A 98 -3.98 9.02 -9.52
N VAL A 99 -3.14 8.27 -8.79
CA VAL A 99 -3.52 7.53 -7.58
C VAL A 99 -2.39 7.55 -6.55
N ASN A 100 -2.76 7.39 -5.29
CA ASN A 100 -1.85 7.16 -4.17
C ASN A 100 -2.05 5.71 -3.64
N HIS A 101 -1.93 5.49 -2.33
CA HIS A 101 -2.16 4.19 -1.69
C HIS A 101 -3.56 3.60 -1.96
N ASP A 102 -4.55 4.45 -2.26
CA ASP A 102 -5.92 4.04 -2.58
C ASP A 102 -6.13 3.56 -4.02
N GLY A 103 -5.07 3.53 -4.84
CA GLY A 103 -5.14 3.18 -6.26
C GLY A 103 -5.90 1.89 -6.59
N PRO A 104 -5.65 0.76 -5.89
CA PRO A 104 -6.41 -0.48 -6.09
C PRO A 104 -7.91 -0.33 -5.82
N TYR A 105 -8.29 0.54 -4.86
CA TYR A 105 -9.66 0.78 -4.46
C TYR A 105 -10.37 1.76 -5.42
N ARG A 106 -9.69 2.82 -5.88
CA ARG A 106 -10.30 3.86 -6.74
C ARG A 106 -10.29 3.52 -8.22
N LYS A 107 -9.26 2.84 -8.71
CA LYS A 107 -9.07 2.53 -10.13
C LYS A 107 -8.76 1.04 -10.34
N PRO A 108 -9.65 0.13 -9.89
CA PRO A 108 -9.41 -1.31 -9.94
C PRO A 108 -9.17 -1.82 -11.36
N GLU A 109 -9.88 -1.29 -12.37
CA GLU A 109 -9.71 -1.69 -13.77
C GLU A 109 -8.34 -1.35 -14.34
N GLN A 110 -7.78 -0.20 -13.94
CA GLN A 110 -6.45 0.22 -14.38
C GLN A 110 -5.38 -0.69 -13.76
N LEU A 111 -5.49 -1.01 -12.47
CA LEU A 111 -4.60 -1.99 -11.83
C LEU A 111 -4.73 -3.37 -12.48
N ALA A 112 -5.95 -3.82 -12.73
CA ALA A 112 -6.20 -5.12 -13.38
C ALA A 112 -5.60 -5.18 -14.79
N ALA A 113 -5.64 -4.08 -15.55
CA ALA A 113 -4.99 -4.00 -16.86
C ALA A 113 -3.47 -4.13 -16.76
N MET A 114 -2.83 -3.49 -15.77
CA MET A 114 -1.39 -3.62 -15.51
C MET A 114 -1.00 -5.06 -15.17
N ILE A 115 -1.78 -5.72 -14.30
CA ILE A 115 -1.57 -7.13 -13.93
C ILE A 115 -1.71 -8.03 -15.15
N ARG A 116 -2.78 -7.88 -15.96
CA ARG A 116 -2.98 -8.68 -17.18
C ARG A 116 -1.85 -8.49 -18.19
N HIS A 117 -1.38 -7.25 -18.36
CA HIS A 117 -0.25 -6.98 -19.24
C HIS A 117 1.03 -7.66 -18.76
N PHE A 118 1.31 -7.60 -17.45
CA PHE A 118 2.45 -8.28 -16.87
C PHE A 118 2.39 -9.80 -17.03
N ILE A 119 1.23 -10.41 -16.80
CA ILE A 119 1.02 -11.85 -17.03
C ILE A 119 1.34 -12.20 -18.49
N ALA A 120 0.81 -11.43 -19.46
CA ALA A 120 1.10 -11.66 -20.88
C ALA A 120 2.57 -11.47 -21.30
N LEU A 121 3.40 -10.80 -20.49
CA LEU A 121 4.85 -10.66 -20.71
C LEU A 121 5.66 -11.81 -20.09
N THR A 122 5.04 -12.60 -19.20
CA THR A 122 5.72 -13.59 -18.35
C THR A 122 5.23 -15.02 -18.56
N ASP A 123 4.10 -15.20 -19.25
CA ASP A 123 3.67 -16.45 -19.89
C ASP A 123 4.53 -16.76 -21.14
#